data_AF-A0A354BPY6-F1
#
_entry.id   AF-A0A354BPY6-F1
#
_cell.length_a   1.000
_cell.length_b   1.000
_cell.length_c   1.000
_cell.angle_alpha   90.00
_cell.angle_beta   90.00
_cell.angle_gamma   90.00
#
_symmetry.space_group_name_H-M   'P 1'
#
loop_
_entity.id
_entity.type
_entity.pdbx_description
1 polymer ?
#
loop_
_entity_poly.entity_id
_entity_poly.type
_entity_poly.pdbx_seq_one_letter_code
_entity_poly.pdbx_strand_id
1 'polypeptide(L)'
;MTTISPTMSHRQTEHQDSNPVPAPPPMRVAIIGAGRGGVALLDALHQIRTIQIVGIVDLNPSAPGLKRAQELKVPVYHEVADLITHQEL
;
A
#
# COMPACT_ATOMS: atom_id res chain seq x y z
N MET A 1 -30.31 -29.59 -55.45
CA MET A 1 -28.93 -29.46 -54.93
C MET A 1 -28.38 -28.10 -55.35
N THR A 2 -28.54 -27.07 -54.52
CA THR A 2 -27.69 -25.86 -54.53
C THR A 2 -27.84 -25.20 -53.15
N THR A 3 -26.75 -25.23 -52.39
CA THR A 3 -26.58 -24.64 -51.07
C THR A 3 -26.36 -23.13 -51.22
N ILE A 4 -27.13 -22.31 -50.51
CA ILE A 4 -26.79 -20.90 -50.25
C ILE A 4 -26.99 -20.58 -48.75
N SER A 5 -25.89 -20.62 -48.02
CA SER A 5 -25.62 -19.76 -46.85
C SER A 5 -24.55 -18.75 -47.32
N PRO A 6 -24.36 -17.54 -46.74
CA PRO A 6 -24.63 -17.11 -45.36
C PRO A 6 -25.28 -15.69 -45.30
N THR A 7 -25.72 -15.13 -44.18
CA THR A 7 -24.87 -14.46 -43.19
C THR A 7 -25.77 -14.10 -42.01
N MET A 8 -25.60 -14.80 -40.88
CA MET A 8 -26.08 -14.28 -39.61
C MET A 8 -25.22 -13.06 -39.29
N SER A 9 -25.85 -11.89 -39.30
CA SER A 9 -25.33 -10.72 -38.60
C SER A 9 -25.33 -11.08 -37.11
N HIS A 10 -24.19 -11.57 -36.64
CA HIS A 10 -23.93 -11.75 -35.23
C HIS A 10 -24.06 -10.37 -34.59
N ARG A 11 -25.17 -10.19 -33.87
CA ARG A 11 -25.33 -9.17 -32.83
C ARG A 11 -24.12 -9.27 -31.92
N GLN A 12 -23.16 -8.38 -32.14
CA GLN A 12 -21.93 -8.31 -31.38
C GLN A 12 -22.33 -7.90 -29.96
N THR A 13 -22.24 -8.89 -29.09
CA THR A 13 -22.51 -8.84 -27.65
C THR A 13 -21.76 -7.67 -27.01
N GLU A 14 -22.50 -6.90 -26.22
CA GLU A 14 -22.00 -6.01 -25.18
C GLU A 14 -21.09 -6.81 -24.24
N HIS A 15 -19.79 -6.84 -24.54
CA HIS A 15 -18.74 -7.17 -23.57
C HIS A 15 -17.57 -6.24 -23.80
N GLN A 16 -17.84 -4.96 -23.52
CA GLN A 16 -16.82 -3.96 -23.26
C GLN A 16 -16.73 -3.81 -21.73
N ASP A 17 -15.50 -3.66 -21.23
CA ASP A 17 -15.07 -3.55 -19.84
C ASP A 17 -14.78 -4.85 -19.09
N SER A 18 -13.71 -5.54 -19.50
CA SER A 18 -12.91 -6.37 -18.57
C SER A 18 -11.55 -5.72 -18.29
N ASN A 19 -11.51 -4.40 -18.13
CA ASN A 19 -10.36 -3.80 -17.47
C ASN A 19 -10.56 -4.02 -15.96
N PRO A 20 -9.72 -4.78 -15.25
CA PRO A 20 -9.89 -4.96 -13.81
C PRO A 20 -9.90 -3.59 -13.15
N VAL A 21 -10.93 -3.31 -12.35
CA VAL A 21 -10.97 -2.10 -11.52
C VAL A 21 -9.68 -2.10 -10.68
N PRO A 22 -8.83 -1.06 -10.78
CA PRO A 22 -7.61 -1.00 -10.01
C PRO A 22 -7.91 -1.21 -8.53
N ALA A 23 -7.10 -2.01 -7.85
CA ALA A 23 -7.19 -2.11 -6.40
C ALA A 23 -7.03 -0.71 -5.79
N PRO A 24 -7.77 -0.37 -4.72
CA PRO A 24 -7.61 0.91 -4.06
C PRO A 24 -6.16 1.08 -3.58
N PRO A 25 -5.63 2.32 -3.57
CA PRO A 25 -4.29 2.57 -3.07
C PRO A 25 -4.17 2.15 -1.60
N PRO A 26 -2.97 1.70 -1.16
CA PRO A 26 -2.77 1.30 0.22
C PRO A 26 -2.93 2.49 1.18
N MET A 27 -3.38 2.21 2.41
CA MET A 27 -3.40 3.19 3.48
C MET A 27 -1.96 3.48 3.94
N ARG A 28 -1.53 4.72 3.78
CA ARG A 28 -0.20 5.18 4.20
C ARG A 28 -0.22 5.56 5.69
N VAL A 29 0.68 4.98 6.48
CA VAL A 29 0.73 5.17 7.94
C VAL A 29 2.12 5.63 8.38
N ALA A 30 2.18 6.73 9.11
CA ALA A 30 3.37 7.18 9.82
C ALA A 30 3.21 6.88 11.33
N ILE A 31 4.27 6.44 12.00
CA ILE A 31 4.25 6.14 13.43
C ILE A 31 5.10 7.18 14.18
N ILE A 32 4.48 7.91 15.12
CA ILE A 32 5.17 8.86 16.00
C ILE A 32 5.29 8.22 17.39
N GLY A 33 6.53 8.04 17.84
CA GLY A 33 6.86 7.32 19.07
C GLY A 33 7.21 5.85 18.79
N ALA A 34 8.47 5.49 19.02
CA ALA A 34 9.07 4.18 18.82
C ALA A 34 9.34 3.43 20.14
N GLY A 35 8.59 3.75 21.20
CA GLY A 35 8.56 2.96 22.43
C GLY A 35 7.89 1.59 22.22
N ARG A 36 7.56 0.89 23.32
CA ARG A 36 6.93 -0.45 23.27
C ARG A 36 5.61 -0.46 22.47
N GLY A 37 4.80 0.58 22.60
CA GLY A 37 3.56 0.72 21.82
C GLY A 37 3.83 0.89 20.32
N GLY A 38 4.86 1.66 19.96
CA GLY A 38 5.31 1.83 18.57
C GLY A 38 5.79 0.52 17.95
N VAL A 39 6.56 -0.29 18.72
CA VAL A 39 6.96 -1.65 18.29
C VAL A 39 5.72 -2.51 18.02
N ALA A 40 4.76 -2.56 18.95
CA ALA A 40 3.57 -3.37 18.79
C ALA A 40 2.74 -2.94 17.57
N LEU A 41 2.61 -1.64 17.34
CA LEU A 41 1.90 -1.10 16.18
C LEU A 41 2.63 -1.43 14.88
N LEU A 42 3.96 -1.24 14.85
CA LEU A 42 4.80 -1.57 13.71
C LEU A 42 4.68 -3.05 13.33
N ASP A 43 4.80 -3.95 14.30
CA ASP A 43 4.68 -5.40 14.08
C ASP A 43 3.29 -5.79 13.58
N ALA A 44 2.23 -5.22 14.14
CA ALA A 44 0.85 -5.53 13.76
C ALA A 44 0.52 -5.00 12.35
N LEU A 45 0.85 -3.74 12.06
CA LEU A 45 0.46 -3.09 10.81
C LEU A 45 1.31 -3.56 9.62
N HIS A 46 2.58 -3.91 9.81
CA HIS A 46 3.45 -4.35 8.72
C HIS A 46 2.99 -5.66 8.06
N GLN A 47 2.17 -6.45 8.75
CA GLN A 47 1.61 -7.70 8.19
C GLN A 47 0.39 -7.45 7.29
N ILE A 48 -0.19 -6.24 7.32
CA ILE A 48 -1.43 -5.93 6.60
C ILE A 48 -1.08 -5.41 5.20
N ARG A 49 -1.39 -6.21 4.16
CA ARG A 49 -1.02 -5.89 2.77
C ARG A 49 -1.59 -4.59 2.21
N THR A 50 -2.70 -4.12 2.76
CA THR A 50 -3.33 -2.85 2.37
C THR A 50 -2.77 -1.65 3.13
N ILE A 51 -1.76 -1.85 3.99
CA ILE A 51 -1.10 -0.80 4.75
C ILE A 51 0.35 -0.65 4.28
N GLN A 52 0.74 0.60 4.05
CA GLN A 52 2.12 0.98 3.81
C GLN A 52 2.60 1.85 4.97
N ILE A 53 3.52 1.33 5.76
CA ILE A 53 4.18 2.14 6.80
C ILE A 53 5.23 3.01 6.12
N VAL A 54 5.01 4.32 6.10
CA VAL A 54 5.89 5.28 5.41
C VAL A 54 7.09 5.69 6.27
N GLY A 55 7.02 5.46 7.57
CA GLY A 55 8.16 5.62 8.47
C GLY A 55 7.77 5.65 9.95
N ILE A 56 8.79 5.65 10.80
CA ILE A 56 8.67 5.80 12.24
C ILE A 56 9.66 6.86 12.75
N VAL A 57 9.28 7.60 13.79
CA VAL A 57 10.13 8.61 14.44
C VAL A 57 10.08 8.48 15.95
N ASP A 58 11.20 8.75 16.62
CA ASP A 58 11.28 8.94 18.07
C ASP A 58 12.46 9.87 18.41
N LEU A 59 12.33 10.66 19.48
CA LEU A 59 13.38 11.54 19.98
C LEU A 59 14.51 10.74 20.64
N ASN A 60 14.21 9.58 21.21
CA ASN A 60 15.20 8.70 21.83
C ASN A 60 15.85 7.81 20.76
N PRO A 61 17.13 7.98 20.42
CA PRO A 61 17.81 7.15 19.41
C PRO A 61 17.94 5.68 19.84
N SER A 62 17.77 5.38 21.12
CA SER A 62 17.77 4.01 21.66
C SER A 62 16.36 3.41 21.78
N ALA A 63 15.33 4.06 21.23
CA ALA A 63 13.98 3.54 21.28
C ALA A 63 13.88 2.20 20.51
N PRO A 64 13.26 1.16 21.10
CA PRO A 64 13.28 -0.19 20.54
C PRO A 64 12.59 -0.29 19.17
N GLY A 65 11.59 0.55 18.90
CA GLY A 65 10.89 0.61 17.63
C GLY A 65 11.74 1.12 16.48
N LEU A 66 12.78 1.92 16.72
CA LEU A 66 13.70 2.37 15.67
C LEU A 66 14.54 1.20 15.17
N LYS A 67 15.10 0.41 16.10
CA LYS A 67 15.81 -0.83 15.76
C LYS A 67 14.89 -1.81 15.03
N ARG A 68 13.67 -2.01 15.53
CA ARG A 68 12.69 -2.90 14.90
C ARG A 68 12.32 -2.46 13.48
N ALA A 69 12.15 -1.17 13.25
CA ALA A 69 11.87 -0.63 11.93
C ALA A 69 13.02 -0.90 10.94
N GLN A 70 14.28 -0.75 11.38
CA GLN A 70 15.43 -1.10 10.55
C GLN A 70 15.44 -2.59 10.16
N GLU A 71 15.13 -3.49 11.09
CA GLU A 71 15.00 -4.94 10.80
C GLU A 71 13.93 -5.23 9.74
N LEU A 72 12.81 -4.50 9.79
CA LEU A 72 11.69 -4.61 8.84
C LEU A 72 11.86 -3.73 7.59
N LYS A 73 13.00 -3.03 7.46
CA LYS A 73 13.31 -2.09 6.36
C LYS A 73 12.28 -0.95 6.22
N VAL A 74 11.70 -0.53 7.34
CA VAL A 74 10.84 0.66 7.42
C VAL A 74 11.72 1.89 7.67
N PRO A 75 11.52 3.01 6.95
CA PRO A 75 12.28 4.24 7.17
C PRO A 75 12.20 4.75 8.61
N VAL A 76 13.33 5.20 9.13
CA VAL A 76 13.47 5.82 10.45
C VAL A 76 13.82 7.29 10.28
N TYR A 77 13.14 8.14 11.03
CA TYR A 77 13.37 9.58 11.05
C TYR A 77 13.66 10.05 12.48
N HIS A 78 14.24 11.25 12.58
CA HIS A 78 14.50 11.92 13.86
C HIS A 78 13.53 13.08 14.11
N GLU A 79 13.00 13.68 13.04
CA GLU A 79 12.03 14.76 13.12
C GLU A 79 10.69 14.35 12.49
N VAL A 80 9.59 14.75 13.13
CA VAL A 80 8.24 14.49 12.60
C VAL A 80 8.03 15.18 11.26
N ALA A 81 8.67 16.34 11.03
CA ALA A 81 8.60 17.06 9.77
C ALA A 81 9.07 16.19 8.60
N ASP A 82 10.07 15.34 8.80
CA ASP A 82 10.55 14.43 7.78
C ASP A 82 9.48 13.41 7.38
N LEU A 83 8.59 12.97 8.29
CA LEU A 83 7.50 12.04 7.95
C LEU A 83 6.42 12.68 7.07
N ILE A 84 6.20 13.98 7.20
CA ILE A 84 5.08 14.69 6.55
C ILE A 84 5.50 15.25 5.19
N THR A 85 6.79 15.57 5.01
CA THR A 85 7.33 16.12 3.76
C THR A 85 7.34 15.12 2.60
N HIS A 86 7.15 13.82 2.88
CA HIS A 86 7.03 12.76 1.86
C HIS A 86 5.61 12.65 1.26
N GLN A 87 5.00 13.78 0.90
CA GLN A 87 3.90 13.80 -0.07
C GLN A 87 4.53 13.83 -1.46
N GLU A 88 4.51 12.70 -2.16
CA GLU A 88 4.71 12.72 -3.62
C GLU A 88 3.59 13.58 -4.23
N LEU A 89 4.00 14.64 -4.94
CA LEU A 89 3.18 15.37 -5.91
C LEU A 89 2.91 14.48 -7.13
#